data_AF-A0A1F6PFZ9-F1
#
_entry.id   AF-A0A1F6PFZ9-F1
#
_cell.length_a   1.000
_cell.length_b   1.000
_cell.length_c   1.000
_cell.angle_alpha   90.00
_cell.angle_beta   90.00
_cell.angle_gamma   90.00
#
_symmetry.space_group_name_H-M   'P 1'
#
loop_
_entity.id
_entity.type
_entity.pdbx_description
1 polymer ?
#
loop_
_entity_poly.entity_id
_entity_poly.type
_entity_poly.pdbx_seq_one_letter_code
_entity_poly.pdbx_strand_id
1 'polypeptide(L)' 'METTVQKTTSKGQITLPKHWRDQFKTNHFAMIPQDDFLVIRPLSLDDEDNYISVFDAKRDNRGQGIPAKKLLKILKSA' A
#
# COMPACT_ATOMS: atom_id res chain seq x y z
N MET A 1 -20.99 -1.15 15.76
CA MET A 1 -20.94 -0.56 14.41
C MET A 1 -22.06 -1.16 13.60
N GLU A 2 -22.89 -0.35 12.95
CA GLU A 2 -24.02 -0.83 12.16
C GLU A 2 -23.59 -1.08 10.71
N THR A 3 -24.10 -2.16 10.12
CA THR A 3 -23.85 -2.52 8.72
C THR A 3 -24.53 -1.51 7.80
N THR A 4 -23.74 -0.79 6.98
CA THR A 4 -24.29 0.09 5.95
C THR A 4 -24.34 -0.63 4.61
N VAL A 5 -25.54 -0.85 4.08
CA VAL A 5 -25.73 -1.40 2.73
C VAL A 5 -25.55 -0.27 1.71
N GLN A 6 -24.71 -0.48 0.70
CA GLN A 6 -24.48 0.50 -0.36
C GLN A 6 -24.67 -0.10 -1.75
N LYS A 7 -25.18 0.72 -2.67
CA LYS A 7 -25.25 0.39 -4.09
C LYS A 7 -23.98 0.84 -4.79
N THR A 8 -23.49 0.03 -5.71
CA THR A 8 -22.35 0.39 -6.55
C THR A 8 -22.70 1.51 -7.53
N THR A 9 -21.70 2.29 -7.93
CA THR A 9 -21.83 3.17 -9.10
C THR A 9 -21.93 2.35 -10.39
N SER A 10 -22.24 3.01 -11.51
CA SER A 10 -22.28 2.36 -12.84
C SER A 10 -20.93 1.74 -13.26
N LYS A 11 -19.83 2.17 -12.66
CA LYS A 11 -18.48 1.63 -12.89
C LYS A 11 -18.08 0.55 -11.87
N GLY A 12 -19.00 0.10 -11.03
CA GLY A 12 -18.74 -0.92 -10.00
C GLY A 12 -18.00 -0.41 -8.76
N GLN A 13 -17.97 0.91 -8.53
CA GLN A 13 -17.28 1.48 -7.34
C GLN A 13 -18.20 1.44 -6.12
N ILE A 14 -17.64 1.12 -4.95
CA ILE A 14 -18.31 1.21 -3.64
C ILE A 14 -17.77 2.43 -2.90
N THR A 15 -18.64 3.23 -2.29
CA THR A 15 -18.22 4.40 -1.52
C THR A 15 -17.91 4.00 -0.08
N LEU A 16 -16.71 4.31 0.41
CA LEU A 16 -16.36 4.05 1.80
C LEU A 16 -17.20 4.94 2.75
N PRO A 17 -17.76 4.37 3.85
CA PRO A 17 -18.52 5.13 4.83
C PRO A 17 -17.73 6.34 5.37
N LYS A 18 -18.42 7.47 5.56
CA LYS A 18 -17.77 8.72 6.00
C LYS A 18 -16.94 8.54 7.27
N HIS A 19 -17.50 7.91 8.30
CA HIS A 19 -16.80 7.68 9.57
C HIS A 19 -15.47 6.91 9.38
N TRP A 20 -15.42 5.99 8.43
CA TRP A 20 -14.24 5.19 8.15
C TRP A 20 -13.18 6.00 7.39
N ARG A 21 -13.61 6.82 6.42
CA ARG A 21 -12.72 7.79 5.72
C ARG A 21 -12.15 8.84 6.67
N ASP A 22 -12.93 9.30 7.63
CA ASP A 22 -12.50 10.31 8.60
C ASP A 22 -11.49 9.73 9.60
N GLN A 23 -11.57 8.42 9.89
CA GLN A 23 -10.62 7.70 10.76
C GLN A 23 -9.26 7.51 10.10
N PHE A 24 -9.21 7.17 8.81
CA PHE A 24 -7.98 6.89 8.08
C PHE A 24 -7.71 7.97 7.04
N LYS A 25 -6.81 8.90 7.35
CA LYS A 25 -6.41 10.02 6.47
C LYS A 25 -5.49 9.57 5.32
N THR A 26 -5.94 8.60 4.52
CA THR A 26 -5.23 8.07 3.36
C THR A 26 -6.14 7.93 2.15
N ASN A 27 -5.54 8.04 0.97
CA ASN A 27 -6.15 7.69 -0.32
C ASN A 27 -5.56 6.40 -0.92
N HIS A 28 -4.69 5.71 -0.20
CA HIS A 28 -4.09 4.44 -0.60
C HIS A 28 -4.66 3.30 0.24
N PHE A 29 -5.11 2.24 -0.43
CA PHE A 29 -5.70 1.07 0.21
C PHE A 29 -5.16 -0.21 -0.41
N ALA A 30 -4.84 -1.19 0.42
CA ALA A 30 -4.64 -2.56 0.00
C ALA A 30 -6.01 -3.25 -0.09
N MET A 31 -6.25 -3.94 -1.21
CA MET A 31 -7.44 -4.74 -1.46
C MET A 31 -7.00 -6.19 -1.59
N ILE A 32 -7.36 -7.01 -0.60
CA ILE A 32 -6.94 -8.41 -0.52
C ILE A 32 -8.18 -9.29 -0.74
N PRO A 33 -8.30 -9.96 -1.90
CA PRO A 33 -9.41 -10.88 -2.13
C PRO A 33 -9.29 -12.07 -1.18
N GLN A 34 -10.42 -12.50 -0.65
CA GLN A 34 -10.64 -13.79 0.00
C GLN A 34 -11.78 -14.50 -0.76
N ASP A 35 -12.08 -15.73 -0.38
CA ASP A 35 -13.03 -16.57 -1.14
C ASP A 35 -14.41 -15.92 -1.30
N ASP A 36 -14.96 -15.34 -0.23
CA ASP A 36 -16.32 -14.77 -0.18
C ASP A 36 -16.37 -13.27 0.18
N PHE A 37 -15.23 -12.67 0.55
CA PHE A 37 -15.16 -11.25 0.89
C PHE A 37 -13.88 -10.57 0.39
N LEU A 38 -13.92 -9.24 0.38
CA LEU A 38 -12.76 -8.41 0.12
C LEU A 38 -12.33 -7.72 1.41
N VAL A 39 -11.06 -7.88 1.77
CA VAL A 39 -10.47 -7.11 2.87
C VAL A 39 -9.90 -5.82 2.29
N ILE A 40 -10.36 -4.67 2.83
CA ILE A 40 -9.84 -3.35 2.49
C ILE A 40 -9.05 -2.82 3.70
N ARG A 41 -7.77 -2.51 3.50
CA ARG A 41 -6.90 -1.94 4.56
C ARG A 41 -6.34 -0.59 4.11
N PRO A 42 -6.42 0.45 4.95
CA PRO A 42 -5.74 1.72 4.68
C PRO A 42 -4.23 1.49 4.71
N LEU A 43 -3.51 2.08 3.76
CA LEU A 43 -2.06 2.12 3.79
C LEU A 43 -1.63 3.47 4.37
N SER A 44 -0.85 3.41 5.45
CA SER A 44 -0.03 4.55 5.88
C SER A 44 1.27 4.48 5.08
N LEU A 45 1.51 5.47 4.21
CA LEU A 45 2.81 5.57 3.53
C LEU A 45 3.94 5.95 4.50
N ASP A 46 3.59 6.34 5.73
CA ASP A 46 4.51 6.68 6.81
C ASP A 46 4.71 5.50 7.80
N ASP A 47 4.09 4.33 7.58
CA ASP A 47 4.37 3.13 8.37
C ASP A 47 5.74 2.55 7.96
N GLU A 48 6.78 2.87 8.72
CA GLU A 48 8.13 2.30 8.57
C GLU A 48 8.12 0.76 8.57
N ASP A 49 7.15 0.14 9.23
CA ASP A 49 6.97 -1.31 9.33
C ASP A 49 6.47 -1.98 8.03
N ASN A 50 5.97 -1.20 7.06
CA ASN A 50 5.46 -1.73 5.79
C ASN A 50 6.48 -1.66 4.64
N TYR A 51 7.70 -1.19 4.89
CA TYR A 51 8.76 -1.24 3.89
C TYR A 51 9.41 -2.63 3.86
N ILE A 52 9.47 -3.21 2.66
CA ILE A 52 10.34 -4.35 2.41
C ILE A 52 11.73 -3.79 2.09
N SER A 53 12.75 -4.23 2.81
CA SER A 53 14.14 -3.92 2.47
C SER A 53 14.53 -4.62 1.15
N VAL A 54 14.30 -3.92 0.04
CA VAL A 54 14.63 -4.38 -1.33
C VAL A 54 16.15 -4.45 -1.54
N PHE A 55 16.91 -3.63 -0.80
CA PHE A 55 18.37 -3.60 -0.88
C PHE A 55 18.97 -3.16 0.47
N ASP A 56 19.85 -3.97 1.01
CA ASP A 56 20.65 -3.66 2.20
C ASP A 56 22.14 -3.68 1.82
N ALA A 57 22.86 -2.58 1.98
CA ALA A 57 24.26 -2.49 1.55
C ALA A 57 25.18 -3.47 2.30
N LYS A 58 24.91 -3.76 3.58
CA LYS A 58 25.69 -4.73 4.37
C LYS A 58 25.46 -6.15 3.85
N ARG A 59 24.21 -6.51 3.57
CA ARG A 59 23.82 -7.84 3.05
C ARG A 59 24.21 -8.03 1.58
N ASP A 60 23.90 -7.04 0.74
CA ASP A 60 23.85 -7.19 -0.71
C ASP A 60 25.05 -6.52 -1.42
N ASN A 61 25.85 -5.71 -0.72
CA ASN A 61 26.99 -5.01 -1.33
C ASN A 61 28.23 -4.87 -0.41
N ARG A 62 28.47 -5.86 0.47
CA ARG A 62 29.66 -5.91 1.36
C ARG A 62 29.88 -4.64 2.19
N GLY A 63 28.79 -3.98 2.58
CA GLY A 63 28.81 -2.72 3.32
C GLY A 63 29.12 -1.48 2.47
N GLN A 64 29.34 -1.62 1.16
CA GLN A 64 29.57 -0.47 0.28
C GLN A 64 28.23 0.18 -0.10
N GLY A 65 28.06 1.46 0.20
CA GLY A 65 26.89 2.21 -0.25
C GLY A 65 26.85 2.35 -1.78
N ILE A 66 25.64 2.46 -2.34
CA ILE A 66 25.44 2.83 -3.75
C ILE A 66 24.74 4.20 -3.79
N PRO A 67 25.20 5.13 -4.65
CA PRO A 67 24.48 6.39 -4.86
C PRO A 67 23.04 6.15 -5.35
N ALA A 68 22.06 6.83 -4.75
CA ALA A 68 20.64 6.63 -5.04
C ALA A 68 20.31 6.74 -6.55
N LYS A 69 20.94 7.68 -7.26
CA LYS A 69 20.78 7.85 -8.72
C LYS A 69 21.23 6.61 -9.51
N LYS A 70 22.29 5.94 -9.06
CA LYS A 70 22.81 4.72 -9.68
C LYS A 70 21.89 3.53 -9.40
N LEU A 71 21.42 3.40 -8.17
CA LEU A 71 20.44 2.35 -7.80
C LEU A 71 19.15 2.49 -8.61
N LEU A 72 18.61 3.71 -8.72
CA LEU A 72 17.42 4.00 -9.52
C LEU A 72 17.61 3.62 -11.00
N LYS A 73 18.79 3.84 -11.56
CA LYS A 73 19.10 3.45 -12.95
C LYS A 73 19.05 1.94 -13.12
N ILE A 74 19.63 1.18 -12.19
CA ILE A 74 19.65 -0.28 -12.22
C ILE A 74 18.23 -0.85 -12.13
N LEU A 75 17.43 -0.35 -11.19
CA LEU A 75 16.04 -0.80 -10.99
C LEU A 75 15.13 -0.52 -12.20
N LYS A 76 15.39 0.55 -12.96
CA LYS A 76 14.64 0.86 -14.19
C LYS A 76 15.05 0.02 -15.40
N SER A 77 16.22 -0.61 -15.34
CA SER A 77 16.78 -1.42 -16.43
C SER A 77 16.59 -2.94 -16.22
N ALA A 78 16.08 -3.33 -15.06
CA ALA A 78 15.62 -4.69 -14.76
C ALA A 78 14.13 -4.81 -15.13
#